data_AF-A0A3G9DDN0-F1
#
_entry.id   AF-A0A3G9DDN0-F1
#
_cell.length_a   1.000
_cell.length_b   1.000
_cell.length_c   1.000
_cell.angle_alpha   90.00
_cell.angle_beta   90.00
_cell.angle_gamma   90.00
#
_symmetry.space_group_name_H-M   'P 1'
#
loop_
_entity.id
_entity.type
_entity.pdbx_description
1 polymer ?
#
loop_
_entity_poly.entity_id
_entity_poly.type
_entity_poly.pdbx_seq_one_letter_code
_entity_poly.pdbx_strand_id
1 'polypeptide(L)' 'MSNYDSSSIEVLTGLEPVRKRPGMYTETERPNHLAQEVIDN' A
#
# COMPACT_ATOMS: atom_id res chain seq x y z
N MET A 1 -13.81 -8.93 25.52
CA MET A 1 -13.02 -7.68 25.42
C MET A 1 -11.80 -7.87 26.31
N SER A 2 -10.61 -8.09 25.77
CA SER A 2 -9.79 -7.08 25.10
C SER A 2 -8.81 -7.73 24.10
N ASN A 3 -9.09 -7.65 22.79
CA ASN A 3 -8.10 -7.89 21.72
C ASN A 3 -7.48 -6.55 21.25
N TYR A 4 -7.59 -5.51 22.06
CA TYR A 4 -7.04 -4.19 21.80
C TYR A 4 -5.91 -3.95 22.80
N ASP A 5 -4.81 -4.64 22.56
CA ASP A 5 -3.55 -4.45 23.26
C ASP A 5 -2.45 -4.10 22.24
N SER A 6 -1.21 -3.97 22.69
CA SER A 6 -0.09 -3.59 21.83
C SER A 6 0.15 -4.56 20.66
N SER A 7 -0.24 -5.83 20.78
CA SER A 7 -0.10 -6.82 19.70
C SER A 7 -1.04 -6.55 18.51
N SER A 8 -2.07 -5.72 18.70
CA SER A 8 -2.98 -5.31 17.63
C SER A 8 -2.39 -4.27 16.66
N ILE A 9 -1.23 -3.70 16.99
CA ILE A 9 -0.53 -2.73 16.13
C ILE A 9 0.36 -3.50 15.15
N GLU A 10 0.00 -3.45 13.88
CA GLU A 10 0.78 -4.05 12.79
C GLU A 10 1.64 -2.99 12.11
N VAL A 11 2.95 -3.21 12.09
CA VAL A 11 3.90 -2.39 11.31
C VAL A 11 4.18 -3.10 9.99
N LEU A 12 3.68 -2.51 8.91
CA LEU A 12 3.93 -3.00 7.55
C LEU A 12 5.31 -2.55 7.08
N THR A 13 6.08 -3.46 6.50
CA THR A 13 7.49 -3.21 6.13
C THR A 13 7.72 -3.35 4.63
N GLY A 14 8.78 -2.73 4.12
CA GLY A 14 9.11 -2.77 2.69
C GLY A 14 7.94 -2.32 1.80
N LEU A 15 7.48 -3.21 0.93
CA LEU A 15 6.38 -2.96 -0.01
C LEU A 15 5.02 -3.48 0.48
N GLU A 16 4.93 -4.00 1.70
CA GLU A 16 3.65 -4.43 2.29
C GLU A 16 2.60 -3.31 2.36
N PRO A 17 2.95 -2.04 2.70
CA PRO A 17 1.98 -0.94 2.67
C PRO A 17 1.37 -0.71 1.29
N VAL A 18 2.22 -0.77 0.25
CA VAL A 18 1.81 -0.55 -1.15
C VAL A 18 0.86 -1.65 -1.61
N ARG A 19 1.15 -2.91 -1.27
CA ARG A 19 0.30 -4.05 -1.61
C ARG A 19 -1.02 -4.05 -0.83
N LYS A 20 -1.00 -3.67 0.45
CA LYS A 20 -2.19 -3.66 1.33
C LYS A 20 -3.10 -2.47 1.04
N ARG A 21 -2.56 -1.34 0.58
CA ARG A 21 -3.30 -0.12 0.25
C ARG A 21 -2.82 0.51 -1.06
N PRO A 22 -3.05 -0.14 -2.21
CA PRO A 22 -2.53 0.33 -3.50
C PRO A 22 -3.09 1.69 -3.92
N GLY A 23 -4.32 2.03 -3.55
CA GLY A 23 -4.95 3.32 -3.90
C GLY A 23 -4.28 4.56 -3.30
N MET A 24 -3.36 4.39 -2.35
CA MET A 24 -2.51 5.48 -1.86
C MET A 24 -1.30 5.74 -2.78
N TYR A 25 -0.90 4.76 -3.59
CA TYR A 25 0.37 4.75 -4.33
C TYR A 25 0.20 4.68 -5.85
N THR A 26 -0.96 4.24 -6.36
CA THR A 26 -1.24 4.22 -7.80
C THR A 26 -2.74 4.37 -8.04
N GLU A 27 -3.10 4.76 -9.26
CA GLU A 27 -4.47 4.64 -9.74
C GLU A 27 -4.89 3.16 -9.76
N THR A 28 -5.97 2.81 -9.06
CA THR A 28 -6.48 1.44 -8.97
C THR A 28 -7.55 1.10 -10.00
N GLU A 29 -8.06 2.11 -10.72
CA GLU A 29 -9.08 1.90 -11.76
C GLU A 29 -8.45 1.35 -13.05
N ARG A 30 -7.23 1.77 -13.38
CA ARG A 30 -6.52 1.40 -14.60
C ARG A 30 -5.00 1.38 -14.35
N PRO A 31 -4.24 0.49 -15.00
CA PRO A 31 -2.82 0.31 -14.72
C PRO A 31 -1.89 1.36 -15.37
N ASN A 32 -2.45 2.37 -16.04
CA ASN A 32 -1.68 3.33 -16.84
C ASN A 32 -0.68 4.13 -15.99
N HIS A 33 -1.05 4.46 -14.75
CA HIS A 33 -0.20 5.20 -13.82
C HIS A 33 1.13 4.49 -13.57
N LEU A 34 1.14 3.15 -13.40
CA LEU A 34 2.38 2.39 -13.22
C LEU A 34 3.30 2.43 -14.44
N ALA A 35 2.73 2.46 -15.65
CA ALA A 35 3.53 2.59 -16.87
C ALA A 35 4.10 4.00 -17.02
N GLN A 36 3.34 5.03 -16.64
CA GLN A 36 3.81 6.42 -16.62
C GLN A 36 4.98 6.59 -15.65
N GLU A 37 4.89 6.03 -14.44
CA GLU A 37 5.99 6.08 -13.46
C GLU A 37 7.31 5.52 -14.02
N VAL A 38 7.27 4.48 -14.86
CA VAL A 38 8.49 3.94 -15.49
C VAL A 38 9.00 4.84 -16.62
N ILE A 39 8.10 5.47 -17.38
CA ILE A 39 8.45 6.36 -18.49
C ILE A 39 9.03 7.69 -18.00
N ASP A 40 8.52 8.21 -16.88
CA ASP A 40 8.86 9.53 -16.35
C ASP A 40 10.19 9.56 -15.57
N ASN A 41 10.67 8.40 -15.12
CA ASN A 41 12.00 8.25 -14.49
C ASN A 41 13.14 8.44 -15.51
#